data_AF-A0A8J5SWJ4-F1
#
_entry.id   AF-A0A8J5SWJ4-F1
#
_cell.length_a   1.000
_cell.length_b   1.000
_cell.length_c   1.000
_cell.angle_alpha   90.00
_cell.angle_beta   90.00
_cell.angle_gamma   90.00
#
_symmetry.space_group_name_H-M   'P 1'
#
loop_
_entity.id
_entity.type
_entity.pdbx_description
1 polymer ?
#
loop_
_entity_poly.entity_id
_entity_poly.type
_entity_poly.pdbx_seq_one_letter_code
_entity_poly.pdbx_strand_id
1 'polypeptide(L)'
;MCICSLLHINKIFEVGISEHLANKLQHVNIDLVGKANSSITEELDYISDLVVGVIDVQRGKEKGYETVVKEGLCDELDELRMVYEELPDFLEQVSANENASFPLSLERRKAPVIVYVHQIGYLMCFFDEKISDALLVGLQDFEFAFSEEGDERRFYYHTQKTRELDNLLGDIYHKILDMERAIIRDLVCRICQFVPQLTKAVNFAAELDCILSLAIVARQNNYVRPILTEASILEIQNGRHALQEMTVDTFVPNDTKIHSAGRINIITGPNYSGKSIYIKQVALVVFLAHIGSFVPADSAIVGLTDRIFCAMGSKSMTTEQSTFMIDLHQVGTMLRHATSRSLCLLDEFGKGTLTEDGIGLLGGTINHFTNYDCPPKVLLSTHLTEIFTENYLPQSEHIKCCTMSVLNPDGQTNNDDIVFLYRLVPGQALLSFGLHCAQLAGMYITKLYSPGKSW
;
A
#
# COMPACT_ATOMS: atom_id res chain seq x y z
N MET A 1 -1.87 8.13 12.37
CA MET A 1 -2.35 9.38 12.98
C MET A 1 -2.51 9.13 14.48
N CYS A 2 -2.02 10.02 15.36
CA CYS A 2 -2.18 9.88 16.82
C CYS A 2 -3.55 10.45 17.25
N ILE A 3 -4.16 9.95 18.34
CA ILE A 3 -5.42 10.50 18.90
C ILE A 3 -5.25 12.00 19.19
N CYS A 4 -4.08 12.42 19.69
CA CYS A 4 -3.74 13.83 19.88
C CYS A 4 -3.82 14.64 18.58
N SER A 5 -3.44 14.06 17.43
CA SER A 5 -3.56 14.73 16.13
C SER A 5 -5.03 14.96 15.76
N LEU A 6 -5.92 14.02 16.07
CA LEU A 6 -7.36 14.16 15.83
C LEU A 6 -7.98 15.24 16.73
N LEU A 7 -7.62 15.26 18.01
CA LEU A 7 -8.06 16.30 18.94
C LEU A 7 -7.57 17.70 18.51
N HIS A 8 -6.34 17.81 17.98
CA HIS A 8 -5.84 19.05 17.39
C HIS A 8 -6.63 19.46 16.14
N ILE A 9 -6.99 18.51 15.27
CA ILE A 9 -7.85 18.76 14.11
C ILE A 9 -9.22 19.29 14.56
N ASN A 10 -9.82 18.72 15.60
CA ASN A 10 -11.09 19.21 16.13
C ASN A 10 -10.96 20.65 16.68
N LYS A 11 -9.90 20.96 17.42
CA LYS A 11 -9.63 22.34 17.87
C LYS A 11 -9.46 23.32 16.70
N ILE A 12 -8.85 22.90 15.59
CA ILE A 12 -8.75 23.74 14.39
C ILE A 12 -10.15 24.03 13.81
N PHE A 13 -11.06 23.06 13.85
CA PHE A 13 -12.45 23.24 13.41
C PHE A 13 -13.27 24.09 14.41
N GLU A 14 -13.06 23.94 15.72
CA GLU A 14 -13.75 24.69 16.79
C GLU A 14 -13.31 26.15 16.90
N VAL A 15 -12.01 26.43 16.80
CA VAL A 15 -11.45 27.80 16.87
C VAL A 15 -11.90 28.65 15.67
N GLY A 16 -12.50 28.01 14.67
CA GLY A 16 -13.23 28.64 13.60
C GLY A 16 -12.44 28.58 12.30
N ILE A 17 -13.08 27.99 11.29
CA ILE A 17 -12.68 28.18 9.91
C ILE A 17 -13.05 29.63 9.53
N SER A 18 -12.17 30.37 8.85
CA SER A 18 -12.48 31.75 8.42
C SER A 18 -13.85 31.82 7.72
N GLU A 19 -14.62 32.88 7.95
CA GLU A 19 -15.96 33.07 7.34
C GLU A 19 -15.93 32.89 5.81
N HIS A 20 -14.83 33.26 5.18
CA HIS A 20 -14.62 33.08 3.75
C HIS A 20 -14.54 31.61 3.32
N LEU A 21 -13.91 30.75 4.12
CA LEU A 21 -13.85 29.32 3.85
C LEU A 21 -15.14 28.61 4.29
N ALA A 22 -15.80 29.05 5.37
CA ALA A 22 -17.10 28.54 5.80
C ALA A 22 -18.19 28.76 4.72
N ASN A 23 -18.24 29.96 4.13
CA ASN A 23 -19.12 30.27 2.99
C ASN A 23 -18.78 29.40 1.77
N LYS A 24 -17.48 29.16 1.49
CA LYS A 24 -17.07 28.24 0.42
C LYS A 24 -17.47 26.78 0.71
N LEU A 25 -17.37 26.31 1.94
CA LEU A 25 -17.76 24.96 2.35
C LEU A 25 -19.27 24.73 2.23
N GLN A 26 -20.09 25.73 2.58
CA GLN A 26 -21.55 25.69 2.36
C GLN A 26 -21.92 25.51 0.89
N HIS A 27 -21.16 26.12 -0.03
CA HIS A 27 -21.37 25.94 -1.48
C HIS A 27 -20.91 24.58 -2.02
N VAL A 28 -20.03 23.88 -1.30
CA VAL A 28 -19.44 22.61 -1.76
C VAL A 28 -20.22 21.39 -1.22
N ASN A 29 -21.20 21.59 -0.33
CA ASN A 29 -22.04 20.54 0.26
C ASN A 29 -21.22 19.38 0.87
N ILE A 30 -20.02 19.69 1.35
CA ILE A 30 -19.14 18.76 2.05
C ILE A 30 -19.24 19.11 3.54
N ASP A 31 -20.01 18.32 4.28
CA ASP A 31 -20.14 18.45 5.72
C ASP A 31 -18.94 17.82 6.46
N LEU A 32 -17.72 18.17 6.05
CA LEU A 32 -16.49 17.70 6.71
C LEU A 32 -16.45 18.18 8.17
N VAL A 33 -16.98 19.38 8.44
CA VAL A 33 -17.02 19.98 9.77
C VAL A 33 -18.03 19.27 10.66
N GLY A 34 -19.25 19.02 10.18
CA GLY A 34 -20.23 18.23 10.93
C GLY A 34 -19.78 16.79 11.13
N LYS A 35 -19.15 16.16 10.12
CA LYS A 35 -18.51 14.85 10.27
C LYS A 35 -17.42 14.87 11.32
N ALA A 36 -16.53 15.86 11.33
CA ALA A 36 -15.48 16.02 12.34
C ALA A 36 -16.08 16.11 13.75
N ASN A 37 -17.05 17.02 13.95
CA ASN A 37 -17.70 17.24 15.24
C ASN A 37 -18.46 15.99 15.73
N SER A 38 -19.03 15.20 14.82
CA SER A 38 -19.73 13.94 15.16
C SER A 38 -18.79 12.75 15.41
N SER A 39 -17.54 12.83 14.93
CA SER A 39 -16.59 11.71 14.96
C SER A 39 -15.46 11.90 15.97
N ILE A 40 -15.13 13.15 16.31
CA ILE A 40 -14.13 13.52 17.30
C ILE A 40 -14.87 14.05 18.50
N THR A 41 -15.03 13.20 19.51
CA THR A 41 -15.88 13.48 20.67
C THR A 41 -15.08 13.50 21.97
N GLU A 42 -15.68 13.98 23.05
CA GLU A 42 -15.04 14.03 24.39
C GLU A 42 -14.60 12.63 24.87
N GLU A 43 -15.25 11.55 24.42
CA GLU A 43 -14.83 10.18 24.74
C GLU A 43 -13.43 9.84 24.20
N LEU A 44 -12.99 10.45 23.09
CA LEU A 44 -11.62 10.24 22.60
C LEU A 44 -10.58 10.90 23.49
N ASP A 45 -10.92 12.06 24.07
CA ASP A 45 -10.07 12.74 25.04
C ASP A 45 -9.93 11.89 26.30
N TYR A 46 -11.05 11.37 26.81
CA TYR A 46 -11.05 10.42 27.91
C TYR A 46 -10.21 9.16 27.63
N ILE A 47 -10.33 8.57 26.43
CA ILE A 47 -9.50 7.39 26.05
C ILE A 47 -8.02 7.78 25.98
N SER A 48 -7.70 8.95 25.43
CA SER A 48 -6.33 9.46 25.38
C SER A 48 -5.75 9.61 26.78
N ASP A 49 -6.47 10.26 27.68
CA ASP A 49 -6.08 10.45 29.07
C ASP A 49 -5.95 9.11 29.82
N LEU A 50 -6.85 8.17 29.57
CA LEU A 50 -6.79 6.83 30.16
C LEU A 50 -5.52 6.09 29.72
N VAL A 51 -5.19 6.15 28.42
CA VAL A 51 -3.99 5.50 27.87
C VAL A 51 -2.72 6.19 28.39
N VAL A 52 -2.64 7.51 28.34
CA VAL A 52 -1.48 8.30 28.81
C VAL A 52 -1.31 8.24 30.34
N GLY A 53 -2.41 8.06 31.06
CA GLY A 53 -2.41 7.88 32.51
C GLY A 53 -1.85 6.54 32.94
N VAL A 54 -2.08 5.47 32.15
CA VAL A 54 -1.67 4.11 32.50
C VAL A 54 -0.33 3.71 31.85
N ILE A 55 -0.11 4.09 30.59
CA ILE A 55 1.05 3.66 29.79
C ILE A 55 2.14 4.73 29.82
N ASP A 56 3.37 4.32 30.14
CA ASP A 56 4.56 5.13 29.96
C ASP A 56 5.26 4.77 28.64
N VAL A 57 5.13 5.65 27.64
CA VAL A 57 5.68 5.44 26.29
C VAL A 57 7.19 5.73 26.23
N GLN A 58 7.74 6.42 27.23
CA GLN A 58 9.15 6.83 27.25
C GLN A 58 10.04 5.85 28.01
N ARG A 59 9.45 5.01 28.86
CA ARG A 59 10.16 4.04 29.68
C ARG A 59 10.61 2.83 28.84
N GLY A 60 11.80 2.93 28.26
CA GLY A 60 12.50 1.82 27.60
C GLY A 60 13.33 0.96 28.57
N LYS A 61 13.95 -0.12 28.06
CA LYS A 61 14.73 -1.17 28.76
C LYS A 61 16.01 -0.68 29.48
N GLU A 62 15.97 0.45 30.17
CA GLU A 62 17.15 0.99 30.88
C GLU A 62 17.38 0.32 32.23
N LYS A 63 16.35 -0.33 32.82
CA LYS A 63 16.41 -0.96 34.16
C LYS A 63 16.22 -2.48 34.18
N GLY A 64 16.63 -3.18 33.11
CA GLY A 64 16.72 -4.65 33.11
C GLY A 64 15.42 -5.45 32.90
N TYR A 65 14.25 -4.80 32.87
CA TYR A 65 12.99 -5.41 32.43
C TYR A 65 12.13 -4.40 31.65
N GLU A 66 11.28 -4.90 30.75
CA GLU A 66 10.41 -4.07 29.90
C GLU A 66 9.13 -3.76 30.69
N THR A 67 8.99 -2.51 31.15
CA THR A 67 7.77 -2.04 31.83
C THR A 67 7.01 -1.11 30.90
N VAL A 68 5.69 -1.28 30.88
CA VAL A 68 4.79 -0.45 30.07
C VAL A 68 3.88 0.39 30.96
N VAL A 69 3.68 -0.02 32.22
CA VAL A 69 2.80 0.66 33.18
C VAL A 69 3.56 1.77 33.92
N LYS A 70 2.93 2.96 34.00
CA LYS A 70 3.49 4.16 34.65
C LYS A 70 3.69 3.99 36.17
N GLU A 71 4.67 4.69 36.74
CA GLU A 71 4.84 4.80 38.20
C GLU A 71 3.75 5.67 38.83
N GLY A 72 3.43 5.39 40.09
CA GLY A 72 2.41 6.08 40.87
C GLY A 72 0.99 5.69 40.49
N LEU A 73 0.80 4.69 39.62
CA LEU A 73 -0.52 4.15 39.27
C LEU A 73 -0.98 3.11 40.29
N CYS A 74 -0.07 2.27 40.78
CA CYS A 74 -0.35 1.17 41.68
C CYS A 74 0.79 1.03 42.68
N ASP A 75 0.54 1.44 43.92
CA ASP A 75 1.55 1.43 45.00
C ASP A 75 2.15 0.03 45.19
N GLU A 76 1.33 -1.03 45.18
CA GLU A 76 1.78 -2.42 45.30
C GLU A 76 2.74 -2.84 44.17
N LEU A 77 2.46 -2.41 42.93
CA LEU A 77 3.33 -2.69 41.79
C LEU A 77 4.66 -1.95 41.94
N ASP A 78 4.61 -0.68 42.34
CA ASP A 78 5.80 0.14 42.49
C ASP A 78 6.68 -0.33 43.65
N GLU A 79 6.09 -0.80 44.75
CA GLU A 79 6.80 -1.47 45.85
C GLU A 79 7.51 -2.75 45.35
N LEU A 80 6.82 -3.62 44.61
CA LEU A 80 7.44 -4.83 44.07
C LEU A 80 8.59 -4.51 43.11
N ARG A 81 8.43 -3.47 42.28
CA ARG A 81 9.48 -3.00 41.37
C ARG A 81 10.69 -2.47 42.14
N MET A 82 10.49 -1.70 43.20
CA MET A 82 11.57 -1.25 44.07
C MET A 82 12.31 -2.43 44.71
N VAL A 83 11.58 -3.41 45.27
CA VAL A 83 12.20 -4.61 45.85
C VAL A 83 12.99 -5.39 44.80
N TYR A 84 12.49 -5.47 43.56
CA TYR A 84 13.21 -6.12 42.47
C TYR A 84 14.47 -5.35 42.02
N GLU A 85 14.40 -4.02 41.98
CA GLU A 85 15.55 -3.15 41.64
C GLU A 85 16.67 -3.24 42.71
N GLU A 86 16.31 -3.31 43.99
CA GLU A 86 17.24 -3.45 45.12
C GLU A 86 17.68 -4.91 45.39
N LEU A 87 17.08 -5.88 44.69
CA LEU A 87 17.32 -7.30 44.91
C LEU A 87 18.79 -7.71 44.75
N PRO A 88 19.55 -7.25 43.73
CA PRO A 88 20.96 -7.61 43.60
C PRO A 88 21.82 -7.21 44.80
N ASP A 89 21.65 -5.97 45.29
CA ASP A 89 22.40 -5.44 46.43
C ASP A 89 22.02 -6.19 47.72
N PHE A 90 20.74 -6.49 47.90
CA PHE A 90 20.25 -7.30 49.01
C PHE A 90 20.84 -8.71 48.98
N LEU A 91 20.83 -9.38 47.83
CA LEU A 91 21.39 -10.72 47.68
C LEU A 91 22.90 -10.77 47.89
N GLU A 92 23.64 -9.71 47.53
CA GLU A 92 25.07 -9.60 47.83
C GLU A 92 25.34 -9.57 49.34
N GLN A 93 24.54 -8.81 50.10
CA GLN A 93 24.65 -8.76 51.56
C GLN A 93 24.30 -10.10 52.22
N VAL A 94 23.23 -10.76 51.78
CA VAL A 94 22.84 -12.08 52.30
C VAL A 94 23.92 -13.12 51.96
N SER A 95 24.49 -13.05 50.76
CA SER A 95 25.60 -13.92 50.35
C SER A 95 26.82 -13.75 51.24
N ALA A 96 27.21 -12.50 51.55
CA ALA A 96 28.34 -12.21 52.43
C ALA A 96 28.14 -12.79 53.85
N ASN A 97 26.92 -12.67 54.39
CA ASN A 97 26.58 -13.19 55.72
C ASN A 97 26.57 -14.72 55.77
N GLU A 98 26.01 -15.38 54.75
CA GLU A 98 26.05 -16.84 54.61
C GLU A 98 27.49 -17.34 54.47
N ASN A 99 28.31 -16.65 53.67
CA ASN A 99 29.73 -16.99 53.50
C ASN A 99 30.54 -16.86 54.80
N ALA A 100 30.22 -15.88 55.65
CA ALA A 100 30.85 -15.74 56.96
C ALA A 100 30.50 -16.87 57.94
N SER A 101 29.32 -17.47 57.78
CA SER A 101 28.85 -18.60 58.61
C SER A 101 29.24 -19.95 58.03
N PHE A 102 29.87 -19.99 56.85
CA PHE A 102 30.15 -21.21 56.12
C PHE A 102 31.25 -22.03 56.82
N PRO A 103 31.03 -23.33 57.15
CA PRO A 103 31.91 -24.08 58.06
C PRO A 103 33.31 -24.43 57.54
N LEU A 104 33.67 -24.04 56.31
CA LEU A 104 34.91 -24.46 55.66
C LEU A 104 35.53 -23.30 54.87
N SER A 105 36.76 -22.95 55.25
CA SER A 105 37.69 -22.15 54.42
C SER A 105 38.11 -22.98 53.20
N LEU A 106 37.20 -23.22 52.28
CA LEU A 106 37.52 -23.74 50.96
C LEU A 106 38.33 -22.65 50.24
N GLU A 107 39.59 -22.92 49.89
CA GLU A 107 40.43 -22.08 49.04
C GLU A 107 39.84 -22.01 47.62
N ARG A 108 38.71 -21.32 47.47
CA ARG A 108 38.05 -21.10 46.18
C ARG A 108 38.45 -19.75 45.62
N ARG A 109 38.60 -19.67 44.29
CA ARG A 109 38.95 -18.44 43.58
C ARG A 109 37.86 -17.37 43.68
N LYS A 110 36.59 -17.77 43.77
CA LYS A 110 35.42 -16.90 43.95
C LYS A 110 34.53 -17.41 45.08
N ALA A 111 34.06 -16.49 45.91
CA ALA A 111 33.06 -16.78 46.92
C ALA A 111 31.72 -17.12 46.25
N PRO A 112 30.94 -18.07 46.80
CA PRO A 112 29.62 -18.37 46.27
C PRO A 112 28.65 -17.23 46.54
N VAL A 113 27.69 -17.07 45.63
CA VAL A 113 26.76 -15.94 45.62
C VAL A 113 25.34 -16.48 45.49
N ILE A 114 24.43 -15.96 46.29
CA ILE A 114 23.00 -16.21 46.14
C ILE A 114 22.50 -15.36 44.98
N VAL A 115 21.84 -16.00 44.03
CA VAL A 115 21.28 -15.36 42.85
C VAL A 115 19.81 -15.70 42.72
N TYR A 116 19.06 -14.81 42.10
CA TYR A 116 17.66 -15.04 41.76
C TYR A 116 17.55 -15.41 40.29
N VAL A 117 16.90 -16.54 40.01
CA VAL A 117 16.63 -17.03 38.66
C VAL A 117 15.12 -17.14 38.46
N HIS A 118 14.59 -16.45 37.45
CA HIS A 118 13.16 -16.43 37.16
C HIS A 118 12.59 -17.85 37.00
N GLN A 119 11.39 -18.11 37.54
CA GLN A 119 10.70 -19.44 37.54
C GLN A 119 11.38 -20.55 38.35
N ILE A 120 12.63 -20.38 38.79
CA ILE A 120 13.35 -21.37 39.58
C ILE A 120 13.43 -20.94 41.05
N GLY A 121 13.66 -19.65 41.31
CA GLY A 121 13.75 -19.07 42.65
C GLY A 121 15.17 -18.63 43.03
N TYR A 122 15.42 -18.55 44.33
CA TYR A 122 16.72 -18.19 44.87
C TYR A 122 17.64 -19.41 44.96
N LEU A 123 18.87 -19.26 44.51
CA LEU A 123 19.84 -20.35 44.39
C LEU A 123 21.21 -19.89 44.87
N MET A 124 21.91 -20.76 45.58
CA MET A 124 23.32 -20.56 45.89
C MET A 124 24.15 -21.01 44.69
N CYS A 125 24.86 -20.08 44.07
CA CYS A 125 25.70 -20.31 42.91
C CYS A 125 27.16 -20.50 43.32
N PHE A 126 27.74 -21.61 42.88
CA PHE A 126 29.15 -21.93 43.00
C PHE A 126 29.84 -21.88 41.64
N PHE A 127 31.06 -21.33 41.62
CA PHE A 127 31.85 -21.14 40.41
C PHE A 127 32.92 -22.24 40.26
N ASP A 128 33.19 -22.61 39.01
CA ASP A 128 34.27 -23.49 38.51
C ASP A 128 34.19 -24.97 38.93
N GLU A 129 33.86 -25.26 40.18
CA GLU A 129 33.85 -26.61 40.74
C GLU A 129 32.53 -26.99 41.40
N LYS A 130 32.02 -28.18 41.05
CA LYS A 130 30.87 -28.80 41.72
C LYS A 130 31.27 -29.24 43.12
N ILE A 131 30.39 -29.05 44.11
CA ILE A 131 30.59 -29.62 45.45
C ILE A 131 30.65 -31.15 45.31
N SER A 132 31.69 -31.79 45.86
CA SER A 132 31.85 -33.23 45.81
C SER A 132 30.80 -33.95 46.65
N ASP A 133 30.39 -35.16 46.22
CA ASP A 133 29.36 -35.94 46.91
C ASP A 133 29.73 -36.25 48.38
N ALA A 134 31.02 -36.38 48.69
CA ALA A 134 31.49 -36.57 50.07
C ALA A 134 31.32 -35.32 50.95
N LEU A 135 31.43 -34.11 50.38
CA LEU A 135 31.20 -32.85 51.09
C LEU A 135 29.70 -32.55 51.24
N LEU A 136 28.88 -32.96 50.28
CA LEU A 136 27.41 -32.88 50.36
C LEU A 136 26.86 -33.72 51.53
N VAL A 137 27.47 -34.87 51.83
CA VAL A 137 27.10 -35.68 53.02
C VAL A 137 27.35 -34.93 54.34
N GLY A 138 28.34 -34.01 54.37
CA GLY A 138 28.63 -33.15 55.52
C GLY A 138 27.80 -31.87 55.58
N LEU A 139 27.21 -31.44 54.46
CA LEU A 139 26.38 -30.26 54.31
C LEU A 139 24.94 -30.71 54.04
N GLN A 140 24.23 -31.14 55.09
CA GLN A 140 22.91 -31.80 55.00
C GLN A 140 21.81 -30.95 54.33
N ASP A 141 22.03 -29.65 54.13
CA ASP A 141 21.01 -28.70 53.65
C ASP A 141 21.22 -28.24 52.19
N PHE A 142 22.17 -28.83 51.45
CA PHE A 142 22.49 -28.44 50.06
C PHE A 142 21.91 -29.44 49.06
N GLU A 143 20.93 -28.99 48.27
CA GLU A 143 20.32 -29.78 47.19
C GLU A 143 20.70 -29.21 45.83
N PHE A 144 21.30 -30.04 44.96
CA PHE A 144 21.69 -29.61 43.62
C PHE A 144 20.47 -29.34 42.73
N ALA A 145 20.43 -28.17 42.09
CA ALA A 145 19.37 -27.79 41.17
C ALA A 145 19.77 -28.08 39.71
N PHE A 146 20.75 -27.34 39.18
CA PHE A 146 21.26 -27.51 37.82
C PHE A 146 22.67 -26.91 37.68
N SER A 147 23.28 -27.11 36.51
CA SER A 147 24.57 -26.50 36.16
C SER A 147 24.47 -25.82 34.80
N GLU A 148 25.22 -24.74 34.64
CA GLU A 148 25.30 -23.96 33.41
C GLU A 148 26.75 -24.02 32.89
N GLU A 149 26.90 -24.45 31.64
CA GLU A 149 28.18 -24.52 30.96
C GLU A 149 28.37 -23.25 30.11
N GLY A 150 29.21 -22.34 30.59
CA GLY A 150 29.64 -21.11 29.89
C GLY A 150 31.14 -20.86 30.07
N ASP A 151 31.59 -19.62 29.85
CA ASP A 151 32.99 -19.21 30.08
C ASP A 151 33.45 -19.50 31.52
N GLU A 152 32.52 -19.40 32.48
CA GLU A 152 32.68 -19.88 33.86
C GLU A 152 31.61 -20.95 34.13
N ARG A 153 32.02 -22.11 34.65
CA ARG A 153 31.06 -23.18 35.02
C ARG A 153 30.32 -22.77 36.29
N ARG A 154 28.99 -22.78 36.26
CA ARG A 154 28.16 -22.43 37.41
C ARG A 154 27.35 -23.63 37.87
N PHE A 155 27.34 -23.85 39.17
CA PHE A 155 26.57 -24.93 39.82
C PHE A 155 25.62 -24.32 40.84
N TYR A 156 24.33 -24.58 40.67
CA TYR A 156 23.26 -23.98 41.46
C TYR A 156 22.69 -24.98 42.46
N TYR A 157 22.49 -24.54 43.70
CA TYR A 157 21.98 -25.37 44.79
C TYR A 157 20.89 -24.63 45.57
N HIS A 158 19.88 -25.37 46.02
CA HIS A 158 19.00 -24.91 47.08
C HIS A 158 19.67 -25.11 48.44
N THR A 159 19.56 -24.11 49.30
CA THR A 159 20.01 -24.14 50.69
C THR A 159 18.84 -23.83 51.60
N GLN A 160 18.98 -24.07 52.91
CA GLN A 160 17.98 -23.60 53.87
C GLN A 160 17.71 -22.09 53.70
N LYS A 161 18.77 -21.28 53.55
CA LYS A 161 18.65 -19.83 53.36
C LYS A 161 17.92 -19.48 52.06
N THR A 162 18.23 -20.16 50.95
CA THR A 162 17.56 -19.84 49.69
C THR A 162 16.08 -20.23 49.71
N ARG A 163 15.72 -21.33 50.41
CA ARG A 163 14.31 -21.70 50.66
C ARG A 163 13.59 -20.71 51.56
N GLU A 164 14.27 -20.15 52.57
CA GLU A 164 13.72 -19.06 53.38
C GLU A 164 13.42 -17.82 52.52
N LEU A 165 14.34 -17.47 51.59
CA LEU A 165 14.14 -16.37 50.65
C LEU A 165 12.99 -16.66 49.67
N ASP A 166 12.88 -17.88 49.15
CA ASP A 166 11.75 -18.29 48.30
C ASP A 166 10.41 -18.17 49.03
N ASN A 167 10.35 -18.56 50.31
CA ASN A 167 9.13 -18.45 51.11
C ASN A 167 8.78 -16.99 51.47
N LEU A 168 9.79 -16.14 51.68
CA LEU A 168 9.61 -14.75 52.09
C LEU A 168 9.26 -13.85 50.90
N LEU A 169 10.04 -13.93 49.82
CA LEU A 169 9.96 -13.02 48.68
C LEU A 169 9.18 -13.65 47.52
N GLY A 170 9.38 -14.96 47.30
CA GLY A 170 8.84 -15.70 46.16
C GLY A 170 9.37 -15.21 44.82
N ASP A 171 8.63 -15.51 43.75
CA ASP A 171 8.96 -15.04 42.40
C ASP A 171 8.47 -13.59 42.20
N ILE A 172 9.30 -12.63 42.61
CA ILE A 172 8.99 -11.20 42.54
C ILE A 172 8.74 -10.76 41.10
N TYR A 173 9.56 -11.22 40.16
CA TYR A 173 9.44 -10.84 38.75
C TYR A 173 8.11 -11.28 38.14
N HIS A 174 7.67 -12.52 38.39
CA HIS A 174 6.37 -12.98 37.87
C HIS A 174 5.20 -12.24 38.53
N LYS A 175 5.29 -11.90 39.82
CA LYS A 175 4.28 -11.05 40.48
C LYS A 175 4.17 -9.69 39.79
N ILE A 176 5.30 -9.04 39.48
CA ILE A 176 5.33 -7.77 38.73
C ILE A 176 4.64 -7.96 37.36
N LEU A 177 5.04 -8.97 36.60
CA LEU A 177 4.47 -9.23 35.27
C LEU A 177 2.96 -9.52 35.30
N ASP A 178 2.49 -10.30 36.26
CA ASP A 178 1.07 -10.63 36.38
C ASP A 178 0.24 -9.42 36.78
N MET A 179 0.76 -8.55 37.67
CA MET A 179 0.12 -7.28 38.01
C MET A 179 0.07 -6.32 36.82
N GLU A 180 1.17 -6.16 36.09
CA GLU A 180 1.18 -5.34 34.87
C GLU A 180 0.19 -5.84 33.83
N ARG A 181 0.16 -7.16 33.58
CA ARG A 181 -0.83 -7.78 32.67
C ARG A 181 -2.26 -7.54 33.14
N ALA A 182 -2.52 -7.61 34.45
CA ALA A 182 -3.85 -7.35 34.98
C ALA A 182 -4.28 -5.90 34.74
N ILE A 183 -3.38 -4.93 34.99
CA ILE A 183 -3.60 -3.50 34.74
C ILE A 183 -3.83 -3.24 33.24
N ILE A 184 -2.98 -3.78 32.37
CA ILE A 184 -3.12 -3.63 30.92
C ILE A 184 -4.42 -4.27 30.43
N ARG A 185 -4.78 -5.45 30.94
CA ARG A 185 -6.04 -6.11 30.58
C ARG A 185 -7.24 -5.26 30.98
N ASP A 186 -7.22 -4.66 32.18
CA ASP A 186 -8.28 -3.77 32.61
C ASP A 186 -8.36 -2.50 31.73
N LEU A 187 -7.22 -1.89 31.39
CA LEU A 187 -7.14 -0.79 30.44
C LEU A 187 -7.78 -1.16 29.09
N VAL A 188 -7.39 -2.30 28.51
CA VAL A 188 -7.95 -2.79 27.24
C VAL A 188 -9.45 -3.01 27.36
N CYS A 189 -9.92 -3.64 28.45
CA CYS A 189 -11.35 -3.83 28.69
C CYS A 189 -12.13 -2.51 28.75
N ARG A 190 -11.57 -1.46 29.35
CA ARG A 190 -12.18 -0.12 29.37
C ARG A 190 -12.19 0.52 27.99
N ILE A 191 -11.08 0.47 27.25
CA ILE A 191 -10.99 1.01 25.88
C ILE A 191 -11.98 0.29 24.94
N CYS A 192 -12.14 -1.02 25.09
CA CYS A 192 -13.04 -1.83 24.28
C CYS A 192 -14.50 -1.36 24.33
N GLN A 193 -14.92 -0.68 25.40
CA GLN A 193 -16.27 -0.10 25.52
C GLN A 193 -16.50 1.06 24.53
N PHE A 194 -15.43 1.67 24.01
CA PHE A 194 -15.46 2.82 23.11
C PHE A 194 -15.05 2.47 21.66
N VAL A 195 -15.00 1.19 21.30
CA VAL A 195 -14.67 0.74 19.93
C VAL A 195 -15.51 1.44 18.85
N PRO A 196 -16.84 1.63 19.00
CA PRO A 196 -17.64 2.34 18.00
C PRO A 196 -17.17 3.78 17.76
N GLN A 197 -16.82 4.52 18.82
CA GLN A 197 -16.33 5.90 18.76
C GLN A 197 -14.94 5.96 18.10
N LEU A 198 -14.03 5.06 18.51
CA LEU A 198 -12.71 4.94 17.89
C LEU A 198 -12.80 4.64 16.40
N THR A 199 -13.68 3.71 16.01
CA THR A 199 -13.87 3.34 14.59
C THR A 199 -14.40 4.52 13.78
N LYS A 200 -15.34 5.30 14.33
CA LYS A 200 -15.83 6.52 13.67
C LYS A 200 -14.70 7.54 13.46
N ALA A 201 -13.90 7.79 14.50
CA ALA A 201 -12.78 8.72 14.44
C ALA A 201 -11.73 8.29 13.40
N VAL A 202 -11.38 7.00 13.38
CA VAL A 202 -10.43 6.42 12.41
C VAL A 202 -10.96 6.51 10.98
N ASN A 203 -12.23 6.20 10.76
CA ASN A 203 -12.84 6.30 9.43
C ASN A 203 -12.86 7.75 8.92
N PHE A 204 -13.20 8.70 9.79
CA PHE A 204 -13.13 10.12 9.46
C PHE A 204 -11.69 10.55 9.12
N ALA A 205 -10.71 10.14 9.93
CA ALA A 205 -9.30 10.43 9.69
C ALA A 205 -8.82 9.88 8.34
N ALA A 206 -9.24 8.66 7.99
CA ALA A 206 -8.90 8.02 6.73
C ALA A 206 -9.56 8.72 5.53
N GLU A 207 -10.84 9.10 5.63
CA GLU A 207 -11.54 9.87 4.60
C GLU A 207 -10.83 11.23 4.37
N LEU A 208 -10.48 11.93 5.44
CA LEU A 208 -9.76 13.20 5.37
C LEU A 208 -8.38 13.04 4.73
N ASP A 209 -7.62 12.01 5.12
CA ASP A 209 -6.28 11.73 4.55
C ASP A 209 -6.36 11.42 3.04
N CYS A 210 -7.35 10.63 2.62
CA CYS A 210 -7.60 10.38 1.20
C CYS A 210 -7.89 11.68 0.42
N ILE A 211 -8.79 12.53 0.92
CA ILE A 211 -9.15 13.80 0.26
C ILE A 211 -7.93 14.74 0.19
N LEU A 212 -7.18 14.86 1.28
CA LEU A 212 -5.96 15.68 1.34
C LEU A 212 -4.90 15.17 0.36
N SER A 213 -4.69 13.87 0.28
CA SER A 213 -3.76 13.24 -0.66
C SER A 213 -4.14 13.57 -2.12
N LEU A 214 -5.42 13.43 -2.48
CA LEU A 214 -5.92 13.82 -3.81
C LEU A 214 -5.68 15.32 -4.09
N ALA A 215 -5.93 16.19 -3.11
CA ALA A 215 -5.74 17.63 -3.26
C ALA A 215 -4.26 18.02 -3.40
N ILE A 216 -3.36 17.36 -2.66
CA ILE A 216 -1.91 17.60 -2.75
C ILE A 216 -1.40 17.22 -4.13
N VAL A 217 -1.73 16.02 -4.61
CA VAL A 217 -1.34 15.54 -5.95
C VAL A 217 -1.91 16.46 -7.03
N ALA A 218 -3.18 16.86 -6.90
CA ALA A 218 -3.81 17.76 -7.86
C ALA A 218 -3.08 19.11 -7.95
N ARG A 219 -2.68 19.68 -6.81
CA ARG A 219 -1.93 20.94 -6.77
C ARG A 219 -0.52 20.79 -7.31
N GLN A 220 0.19 19.72 -6.97
CA GLN A 220 1.58 19.49 -7.41
C GLN A 220 1.68 19.26 -8.91
N ASN A 221 0.71 18.55 -9.50
CA ASN A 221 0.76 18.11 -10.90
C ASN A 221 -0.19 18.90 -11.82
N ASN A 222 -0.74 20.03 -11.32
CA ASN A 222 -1.67 20.90 -12.05
C ASN A 222 -2.88 20.13 -12.62
N TYR A 223 -3.54 19.33 -11.78
CA TYR A 223 -4.78 18.66 -12.19
C TYR A 223 -5.97 19.61 -12.08
N VAL A 224 -6.97 19.40 -12.93
CA VAL A 224 -8.16 20.26 -13.03
C VAL A 224 -9.41 19.54 -12.59
N ARG A 225 -10.39 20.30 -12.09
CA ARG A 225 -11.64 19.72 -11.61
C ARG A 225 -12.44 19.26 -12.84
N PRO A 226 -12.76 17.97 -12.98
CA PRO A 226 -13.61 17.53 -14.08
C PRO A 226 -15.05 18.00 -13.86
N ILE A 227 -15.77 18.23 -14.96
CA ILE A 227 -17.22 18.44 -14.95
C ILE A 227 -17.89 17.08 -15.19
N LEU A 228 -18.60 16.56 -14.20
CA LEU A 228 -19.42 15.34 -14.36
C LEU A 228 -20.78 15.70 -14.95
N THR A 229 -21.25 14.90 -15.91
CA THR A 229 -22.55 15.11 -16.58
C THR A 229 -23.29 13.79 -16.79
N GLU A 230 -24.63 13.83 -16.79
CA GLU A 230 -25.48 12.68 -17.17
C GLU A 230 -25.45 12.39 -18.67
N ALA A 231 -25.03 13.38 -19.48
CA ALA A 231 -24.89 13.23 -20.91
C ALA A 231 -23.76 12.23 -21.24
N SER A 232 -23.93 11.45 -22.30
CA SER A 232 -22.93 10.46 -22.73
C SER A 232 -21.81 11.12 -23.57
N ILE A 233 -21.11 12.09 -22.96
CA ILE A 233 -20.04 12.90 -23.57
C ILE A 233 -18.71 12.61 -22.85
N LEU A 234 -17.60 12.63 -23.59
CA LEU A 234 -16.27 12.61 -23.02
C LEU A 234 -15.40 13.62 -23.78
N GLU A 235 -15.03 14.69 -23.10
CA GLU A 235 -14.11 15.71 -23.60
C GLU A 235 -12.95 15.85 -22.62
N ILE A 236 -11.73 15.71 -23.13
CA ILE A 236 -10.50 15.92 -22.39
C ILE A 236 -9.63 16.82 -23.26
N GLN A 237 -9.26 17.98 -22.76
CA GLN A 237 -8.31 18.88 -23.44
C GLN A 237 -6.93 18.71 -22.85
N ASN A 238 -5.93 18.48 -23.71
CA ASN A 238 -4.55 18.25 -23.31
C ASN A 238 -4.42 17.24 -22.16
N GLY A 239 -5.10 16.10 -22.27
CA GLY A 239 -5.00 15.03 -21.29
C GLY A 239 -3.58 14.48 -21.19
N ARG A 240 -3.18 14.08 -19.98
CA ARG A 240 -1.86 13.52 -19.67
C ARG A 240 -1.99 12.19 -18.93
N HIS A 241 -1.06 11.28 -19.16
CA HIS A 241 -1.05 10.00 -18.46
C HIS A 241 -0.35 10.14 -17.09
N ALA A 242 -1.13 10.14 -16.00
CA ALA A 242 -0.66 10.41 -14.64
C ALA A 242 0.65 9.72 -14.23
N LEU A 243 0.85 8.45 -14.60
CA LEU A 243 2.08 7.72 -14.27
C LEU A 243 3.22 7.94 -15.27
N GLN A 244 2.95 7.86 -16.57
CA GLN A 244 3.96 8.01 -17.62
C GLN A 244 4.55 9.43 -17.67
N GLU A 245 3.77 10.46 -17.33
CA GLU A 245 4.28 11.84 -17.24
C GLU A 245 5.42 11.96 -16.22
N MET A 246 5.44 11.14 -15.17
CA MET A 246 6.47 11.14 -14.14
C MET A 246 7.75 10.42 -14.54
N THR A 247 7.77 9.72 -15.68
CA THR A 247 8.90 8.88 -16.12
C THR A 247 9.62 9.45 -17.33
N VAL A 248 9.19 10.60 -17.86
CA VAL A 248 9.77 11.25 -19.03
C VAL A 248 9.99 12.73 -18.75
N ASP A 249 11.02 13.31 -19.37
CA ASP A 249 11.33 14.75 -19.20
C ASP A 249 10.25 15.66 -19.80
N THR A 250 9.58 15.20 -20.86
CA THR A 250 8.52 15.95 -21.53
C THR A 250 7.44 14.99 -22.01
N PHE A 251 6.22 15.15 -21.50
CA PHE A 251 5.05 14.40 -21.93
C PHE A 251 4.24 15.23 -22.95
N VAL A 252 3.83 14.61 -24.06
CA VAL A 252 2.99 15.27 -25.07
C VAL A 252 1.51 15.04 -24.73
N PRO A 253 0.77 16.08 -24.30
CA PRO A 253 -0.64 15.94 -23.97
C PRO A 253 -1.49 15.74 -25.23
N ASN A 254 -2.63 15.07 -25.09
CA ASN A 254 -3.53 14.74 -26.19
C ASN A 254 -5.00 15.03 -25.86
N ASP A 255 -5.72 15.55 -26.84
CA ASP A 255 -7.16 15.76 -26.75
C ASP A 255 -7.93 14.45 -26.94
N THR A 256 -9.10 14.36 -26.29
CA THR A 256 -10.08 13.30 -26.51
C THR A 256 -11.46 13.94 -26.64
N LYS A 257 -12.18 13.62 -27.71
CA LYS A 257 -13.55 14.10 -27.94
C LYS A 257 -14.42 12.96 -28.43
N ILE A 258 -15.37 12.55 -27.60
CA ILE A 258 -16.35 11.50 -27.89
C ILE A 258 -17.74 12.02 -27.52
N HIS A 259 -18.62 12.13 -28.50
CA HIS A 259 -20.00 12.63 -28.33
C HIS A 259 -21.02 11.56 -28.80
N SER A 260 -22.04 11.96 -29.57
CA SER A 260 -22.99 11.05 -30.22
C SER A 260 -22.38 10.39 -31.47
N ALA A 261 -21.67 11.17 -32.30
CA ALA A 261 -20.87 10.66 -33.43
C ALA A 261 -19.44 10.31 -32.99
N GLY A 262 -18.80 9.39 -33.71
CA GLY A 262 -17.40 9.00 -33.45
C GLY A 262 -17.17 8.34 -32.08
N ARG A 263 -18.12 7.53 -31.63
CA ARG A 263 -18.05 6.79 -30.35
C ARG A 263 -17.04 5.65 -30.35
N ILE A 264 -16.73 5.11 -31.52
CA ILE A 264 -15.74 4.07 -31.74
C ILE A 264 -14.51 4.72 -32.38
N ASN A 265 -13.45 4.89 -31.62
CA ASN A 265 -12.20 5.52 -32.07
C ASN A 265 -11.17 4.44 -32.38
N ILE A 266 -10.85 4.29 -33.66
CA ILE A 266 -9.82 3.37 -34.14
C ILE A 266 -8.51 4.14 -34.27
N ILE A 267 -7.51 3.75 -33.49
CA ILE A 267 -6.23 4.42 -33.33
C ILE A 267 -5.15 3.56 -33.96
N THR A 268 -4.53 4.10 -35.00
CA THR A 268 -3.47 3.45 -35.76
C THR A 268 -2.13 4.13 -35.54
N GLY A 269 -1.06 3.48 -35.97
CA GLY A 269 0.27 4.06 -35.98
C GLY A 269 1.37 3.07 -35.60
N PRO A 270 2.64 3.47 -35.76
CA PRO A 270 3.81 2.64 -35.51
C PRO A 270 3.84 2.00 -34.12
N ASN A 271 4.62 0.93 -33.97
CA ASN A 271 5.00 0.50 -32.62
C ASN A 271 5.73 1.66 -31.94
N TYR A 272 5.62 1.74 -30.62
CA TYR A 272 6.26 2.80 -29.82
C TYR A 272 5.70 4.22 -30.02
N SER A 273 4.70 4.44 -30.88
CA SER A 273 4.10 5.77 -31.12
C SER A 273 3.18 6.30 -30.02
N GLY A 274 3.02 5.57 -28.90
CA GLY A 274 2.21 5.99 -27.74
C GLY A 274 0.73 5.59 -27.75
N LYS A 275 0.26 4.72 -28.67
CA LYS A 275 -1.16 4.31 -28.78
C LYS A 275 -1.73 3.79 -27.46
N SER A 276 -1.08 2.79 -26.86
CA SER A 276 -1.53 2.18 -25.60
C SER A 276 -1.51 3.17 -24.44
N ILE A 277 -0.54 4.09 -24.42
CA ILE A 277 -0.43 5.14 -23.40
C ILE A 277 -1.62 6.09 -23.52
N TYR A 278 -1.98 6.51 -24.73
CA TYR A 278 -3.15 7.36 -24.96
C TYR A 278 -4.46 6.70 -24.50
N ILE A 279 -4.69 5.42 -24.84
CA ILE A 279 -5.93 4.74 -24.44
C ILE A 279 -6.01 4.59 -22.91
N LYS A 280 -4.90 4.22 -22.27
CA LYS A 280 -4.80 4.11 -20.80
C LYS A 280 -4.97 5.48 -20.12
N GLN A 281 -4.41 6.54 -20.70
CA GLN A 281 -4.59 7.90 -20.23
C GLN A 281 -6.06 8.27 -20.13
N VAL A 282 -6.84 8.06 -21.19
CA VAL A 282 -8.27 8.39 -21.18
C VAL A 282 -9.00 7.62 -20.10
N ALA A 283 -8.71 6.33 -19.95
CA ALA A 283 -9.33 5.50 -18.92
C ALA A 283 -8.97 5.96 -17.50
N LEU A 284 -7.72 6.33 -17.25
CA LEU A 284 -7.27 6.87 -15.96
C LEU A 284 -7.94 8.22 -15.65
N VAL A 285 -8.09 9.11 -16.63
CA VAL A 285 -8.82 10.37 -16.45
C VAL A 285 -10.27 10.10 -16.06
N VAL A 286 -10.95 9.18 -16.76
CA VAL A 286 -12.34 8.80 -16.44
C VAL A 286 -12.44 8.17 -15.05
N PHE A 287 -11.50 7.29 -14.69
CA PHE A 287 -11.45 6.67 -13.37
C PHE A 287 -11.26 7.71 -12.26
N LEU A 288 -10.25 8.58 -12.40
CA LEU A 288 -9.97 9.66 -11.44
C LEU A 288 -11.17 10.58 -11.23
N ALA A 289 -11.88 10.93 -12.31
CA ALA A 289 -13.09 11.76 -12.23
C ALA A 289 -14.19 11.09 -11.39
N HIS A 290 -14.39 9.77 -11.52
CA HIS A 290 -15.46 9.05 -10.82
C HIS A 290 -15.13 8.71 -9.36
N ILE A 291 -13.85 8.66 -8.98
CA ILE A 291 -13.46 8.55 -7.55
C ILE A 291 -13.44 9.91 -6.83
N GLY A 292 -13.82 11.00 -7.51
CA GLY A 292 -13.88 12.34 -6.93
C GLY A 292 -12.54 13.11 -6.94
N SER A 293 -11.55 12.64 -7.71
CA SER A 293 -10.27 13.32 -7.88
C SER A 293 -10.33 14.41 -8.96
N PHE A 294 -9.42 15.38 -8.87
CA PHE A 294 -9.01 16.18 -10.03
C PHE A 294 -8.29 15.29 -11.06
N VAL A 295 -8.25 15.72 -12.32
CA VAL A 295 -7.71 14.93 -13.43
C VAL A 295 -6.53 15.60 -14.15
N PRO A 296 -5.59 14.82 -14.70
CA PRO A 296 -4.42 15.32 -15.44
C PRO A 296 -4.82 15.83 -16.84
N ALA A 297 -5.35 17.05 -16.92
CA ALA A 297 -5.78 17.70 -18.16
C ALA A 297 -5.82 19.23 -17.97
N ASP A 298 -6.02 19.99 -19.06
CA ASP A 298 -6.30 21.44 -18.97
C ASP A 298 -7.79 21.70 -18.72
N SER A 299 -8.66 20.85 -19.27
CA SER A 299 -10.08 20.78 -18.94
C SER A 299 -10.64 19.39 -19.23
N ALA A 300 -11.69 18.99 -18.51
CA ALA A 300 -12.35 17.71 -18.73
C ALA A 300 -13.86 17.77 -18.45
N ILE A 301 -14.66 17.22 -19.37
CA ILE A 301 -16.08 16.93 -19.19
C ILE A 301 -16.25 15.41 -19.33
N VAL A 302 -16.71 14.76 -18.27
CA VAL A 302 -16.81 13.31 -18.18
C VAL A 302 -18.26 12.92 -17.92
N GLY A 303 -18.87 12.28 -18.90
CA GLY A 303 -20.18 11.67 -18.76
C GLY A 303 -20.15 10.49 -17.79
N LEU A 304 -21.23 10.28 -17.05
CA LEU A 304 -21.35 9.15 -16.12
C LEU A 304 -21.07 7.83 -16.84
N THR A 305 -20.08 7.11 -16.31
CA THR A 305 -19.59 5.85 -16.86
C THR A 305 -19.89 4.74 -15.88
N ASP A 306 -20.66 3.74 -16.32
CA ASP A 306 -21.08 2.62 -15.48
C ASP A 306 -19.98 1.56 -15.31
N ARG A 307 -19.20 1.31 -16.37
CA ARG A 307 -18.14 0.30 -16.42
C ARG A 307 -17.00 0.74 -17.33
N ILE A 308 -15.78 0.38 -16.94
CA ILE A 308 -14.58 0.47 -17.78
C ILE A 308 -14.13 -0.96 -18.09
N PHE A 309 -14.24 -1.38 -19.35
CA PHE A 309 -13.77 -2.67 -19.83
C PHE A 309 -12.39 -2.52 -20.46
N CYS A 310 -11.45 -3.37 -20.07
CA CYS A 310 -10.08 -3.37 -20.60
C CYS A 310 -9.76 -4.74 -21.19
N ALA A 311 -9.51 -4.79 -22.48
CA ALA A 311 -8.90 -5.91 -23.17
C ALA A 311 -7.51 -5.46 -23.66
N MET A 312 -6.55 -5.52 -22.74
CA MET A 312 -5.17 -5.07 -22.95
C MET A 312 -4.27 -6.21 -22.49
N GLY A 313 -3.61 -6.89 -23.44
CA GLY A 313 -2.90 -8.15 -23.23
C GLY A 313 -2.17 -8.23 -21.89
N SER A 314 -2.76 -8.95 -20.94
CA SER A 314 -2.20 -9.11 -19.60
C SER A 314 -1.21 -10.28 -19.62
N LYS A 315 0.07 -10.00 -19.38
CA LYS A 315 1.05 -11.05 -19.05
C LYS A 315 0.78 -11.54 -17.62
N SER A 316 -0.22 -12.38 -17.44
CA SER A 316 -0.36 -13.11 -16.18
C SER A 316 0.71 -14.22 -16.16
N MET A 317 1.66 -14.11 -15.25
CA MET A 317 2.72 -15.13 -15.06
C MET A 317 2.18 -16.40 -14.37
N THR A 318 0.89 -16.46 -14.02
CA THR A 318 0.33 -17.47 -13.10
C THR A 318 -0.92 -18.20 -13.61
N THR A 319 -1.37 -17.96 -14.85
CA THR A 319 -2.55 -18.64 -15.42
C THR A 319 -2.19 -19.63 -16.52
N GLU A 320 -2.72 -20.86 -16.46
CA GLU A 320 -2.54 -21.94 -17.45
C GLU A 320 -3.21 -21.68 -18.82
N GLN A 321 -3.80 -20.50 -19.03
CA GLN A 321 -4.52 -20.15 -20.25
C GLN A 321 -3.64 -19.37 -21.23
N SER A 322 -3.83 -19.59 -22.53
CA SER A 322 -3.14 -18.82 -23.56
C SER A 322 -3.56 -17.35 -23.53
N THR A 323 -2.61 -16.45 -23.81
CA THR A 323 -2.87 -14.99 -23.86
C THR A 323 -4.05 -14.67 -24.78
N PHE A 324 -4.16 -15.35 -25.92
CA PHE A 324 -5.25 -15.18 -26.86
C PHE A 324 -6.62 -15.58 -26.28
N MET A 325 -6.69 -16.66 -25.48
CA MET A 325 -7.94 -17.08 -24.83
C MET A 325 -8.37 -16.06 -23.76
N ILE A 326 -7.43 -15.49 -23.01
CA ILE A 326 -7.70 -14.44 -22.02
C ILE A 326 -8.29 -13.21 -22.72
N ASP A 327 -7.67 -12.76 -23.82
CA ASP A 327 -8.16 -11.63 -24.61
C ASP A 327 -9.57 -11.90 -25.16
N LEU A 328 -9.83 -13.10 -25.70
CA LEU A 328 -11.17 -13.50 -26.15
C LEU A 328 -12.21 -13.47 -25.04
N HIS A 329 -11.86 -13.93 -23.84
CA HIS A 329 -12.78 -13.91 -22.70
C HIS A 329 -13.08 -12.47 -22.24
N GLN A 330 -12.07 -11.59 -22.24
CA GLN A 330 -12.23 -10.17 -21.90
C GLN A 330 -13.15 -9.48 -22.92
N VAL A 331 -12.90 -9.67 -24.22
CA VAL A 331 -13.75 -9.11 -25.29
C VAL A 331 -15.15 -9.73 -25.27
N GLY A 332 -15.29 -11.03 -25.06
CA GLY A 332 -16.60 -11.67 -24.95
C GLY A 332 -17.41 -11.18 -23.74
N THR A 333 -16.76 -10.82 -22.64
CA THR A 333 -17.40 -10.19 -21.48
C THR A 333 -17.82 -8.75 -21.79
N MET A 334 -16.95 -8.01 -22.46
CA MET A 334 -17.22 -6.65 -22.94
C MET A 334 -18.44 -6.62 -23.86
N LEU A 335 -18.51 -7.50 -24.87
CA LEU A 335 -19.62 -7.55 -25.82
C LEU A 335 -20.97 -7.89 -25.16
N ARG A 336 -20.96 -8.74 -24.12
CA ARG A 336 -22.19 -9.14 -23.41
C ARG A 336 -22.73 -8.08 -22.44
N HIS A 337 -21.86 -7.24 -21.88
CA HIS A 337 -22.22 -6.39 -20.73
C HIS A 337 -21.99 -4.89 -20.95
N ALA A 338 -21.37 -4.48 -22.06
CA ALA A 338 -21.19 -3.07 -22.37
C ALA A 338 -22.54 -2.39 -22.61
N THR A 339 -22.69 -1.21 -22.02
CA THR A 339 -23.87 -0.34 -22.22
C THR A 339 -23.46 0.94 -22.95
N SER A 340 -24.43 1.77 -23.32
CA SER A 340 -24.17 3.11 -23.89
C SER A 340 -23.42 4.06 -22.94
N ARG A 341 -23.30 3.72 -21.65
CA ARG A 341 -22.51 4.50 -20.68
C ARG A 341 -21.10 3.95 -20.51
N SER A 342 -20.82 2.72 -20.95
CA SER A 342 -19.53 2.06 -20.73
C SER A 342 -18.40 2.65 -21.56
N LEU A 343 -17.18 2.57 -21.02
CA LEU A 343 -15.93 2.82 -21.71
C LEU A 343 -15.24 1.49 -21.99
N CYS A 344 -14.93 1.22 -23.25
CA CYS A 344 -14.33 -0.03 -23.71
C CYS A 344 -12.97 0.24 -24.32
N LEU A 345 -11.93 -0.44 -23.85
CA LEU A 345 -10.57 -0.30 -24.32
C LEU A 345 -10.12 -1.61 -24.95
N LEU A 346 -9.69 -1.55 -26.21
CA LEU A 346 -9.16 -2.69 -26.97
C LEU A 346 -7.74 -2.33 -27.40
N ASP A 347 -6.73 -3.00 -26.85
CA ASP A 347 -5.33 -2.75 -27.20
C ASP A 347 -4.74 -3.95 -27.92
N GLU A 348 -4.57 -3.79 -29.24
CA GLU A 348 -3.94 -4.79 -30.10
C GLU A 348 -4.64 -6.16 -30.14
N PHE A 349 -5.96 -6.15 -29.99
CA PHE A 349 -6.78 -7.37 -30.08
C PHE A 349 -6.59 -8.07 -31.44
N GLY A 350 -6.42 -9.39 -31.40
CA GLY A 350 -6.21 -10.22 -32.59
C GLY A 350 -4.75 -10.56 -32.93
N LYS A 351 -3.76 -10.05 -32.18
CA LYS A 351 -2.33 -10.36 -32.42
C LYS A 351 -1.90 -11.82 -32.15
N GLY A 352 -2.67 -12.57 -31.35
CA GLY A 352 -2.31 -13.92 -30.90
C GLY A 352 -2.73 -15.07 -31.84
N THR A 353 -3.22 -14.76 -33.04
CA THR A 353 -3.73 -15.74 -34.02
C THR A 353 -3.31 -15.37 -35.45
N LEU A 354 -3.76 -16.12 -36.45
CA LEU A 354 -3.57 -15.80 -37.87
C LEU A 354 -4.11 -14.39 -38.17
N THR A 355 -3.39 -13.63 -39.00
CA THR A 355 -3.74 -12.23 -39.31
C THR A 355 -5.16 -12.09 -39.84
N GLU A 356 -5.60 -12.98 -40.73
CA GLU A 356 -6.95 -13.00 -41.29
C GLU A 356 -8.03 -13.21 -40.20
N ASP A 357 -7.82 -14.17 -39.29
CA ASP A 357 -8.71 -14.41 -38.15
C ASP A 357 -8.73 -13.21 -37.20
N GLY A 358 -7.57 -12.58 -36.95
CA GLY A 358 -7.45 -11.40 -36.11
C GLY A 358 -8.22 -10.20 -36.67
N ILE A 359 -8.10 -9.95 -37.98
CA ILE A 359 -8.85 -8.91 -38.68
C ILE A 359 -10.35 -9.20 -38.62
N GLY A 360 -10.76 -10.45 -38.87
CA GLY A 360 -12.16 -10.88 -38.82
C GLY A 360 -12.78 -10.70 -37.43
N LEU A 361 -12.07 -11.08 -36.36
CA LEU A 361 -12.52 -10.91 -34.98
C LEU A 361 -12.62 -9.43 -34.60
N LEU A 362 -11.64 -8.62 -34.98
CA LEU A 362 -11.63 -7.17 -34.73
C LEU A 362 -12.78 -6.47 -35.47
N GLY A 363 -12.93 -6.76 -36.77
CA GLY A 363 -14.02 -6.24 -37.60
C GLY A 363 -15.39 -6.65 -37.08
N GLY A 364 -15.56 -7.92 -36.70
CA GLY A 364 -16.80 -8.42 -36.08
C GLY A 364 -17.13 -7.72 -34.76
N THR A 365 -16.13 -7.46 -33.93
CA THR A 365 -16.29 -6.72 -32.65
C THR A 365 -16.73 -5.28 -32.91
N ILE A 366 -16.11 -4.59 -33.86
CA ILE A 366 -16.49 -3.22 -34.25
C ILE A 366 -17.91 -3.22 -34.82
N ASN A 367 -18.22 -4.15 -35.72
CA ASN A 367 -19.54 -4.28 -36.35
C ASN A 367 -20.65 -4.54 -35.31
N HIS A 368 -20.36 -5.37 -34.30
CA HIS A 368 -21.28 -5.60 -33.20
C HIS A 368 -21.62 -4.29 -32.46
N PHE A 369 -20.62 -3.46 -32.13
CA PHE A 369 -20.87 -2.19 -31.48
C PHE A 369 -21.58 -1.17 -32.38
N THR A 370 -21.25 -1.10 -33.67
CA THR A 370 -21.92 -0.17 -34.60
C THR A 370 -23.40 -0.47 -34.82
N ASN A 371 -23.85 -1.70 -34.56
CA ASN A 371 -25.25 -2.09 -34.71
C ASN A 371 -26.14 -1.57 -33.57
N TYR A 372 -25.58 -0.98 -32.52
CA TYR A 372 -26.36 -0.31 -31.48
C TYR A 372 -26.68 1.13 -31.89
N ASP A 373 -27.91 1.57 -31.65
CA ASP A 373 -28.31 2.98 -31.86
C ASP A 373 -27.45 3.96 -31.05
N CYS A 374 -27.00 3.54 -29.87
CA CYS A 374 -26.08 4.29 -29.03
C CYS A 374 -24.96 3.36 -28.53
N PRO A 375 -23.85 3.22 -29.27
CA PRO A 375 -22.76 2.32 -28.89
C PRO A 375 -22.09 2.74 -27.56
N PRO A 376 -21.35 1.84 -26.89
CA PRO A 376 -20.42 2.26 -25.85
C PRO A 376 -19.37 3.23 -26.39
N LYS A 377 -18.65 3.92 -25.49
CA LYS A 377 -17.46 4.68 -25.87
C LYS A 377 -16.33 3.68 -26.05
N VAL A 378 -15.81 3.51 -27.26
CA VAL A 378 -14.77 2.51 -27.58
C VAL A 378 -13.49 3.23 -28.02
N LEU A 379 -12.37 2.89 -27.37
CA LEU A 379 -11.03 3.26 -27.78
C LEU A 379 -10.28 1.99 -28.17
N LEU A 380 -9.86 1.93 -29.43
CA LEU A 380 -9.27 0.73 -30.00
C LEU A 380 -7.93 1.08 -30.64
N SER A 381 -6.84 0.45 -30.22
CA SER A 381 -5.55 0.51 -30.92
C SER A 381 -5.33 -0.77 -31.72
N THR A 382 -4.87 -0.62 -32.95
CA THR A 382 -4.55 -1.75 -33.81
C THR A 382 -3.35 -1.49 -34.70
N HIS A 383 -2.67 -2.58 -35.05
CA HIS A 383 -1.63 -2.64 -36.07
C HIS A 383 -2.13 -3.22 -37.39
N LEU A 384 -3.36 -3.76 -37.39
CA LEU A 384 -3.99 -4.39 -38.54
C LEU A 384 -4.56 -3.30 -39.44
N THR A 385 -3.71 -2.69 -40.27
CA THR A 385 -4.11 -1.63 -41.21
C THR A 385 -4.95 -2.18 -42.37
N GLU A 386 -4.87 -3.47 -42.64
CA GLU A 386 -5.64 -4.19 -43.65
C GLU A 386 -7.15 -4.07 -43.41
N ILE A 387 -7.58 -3.81 -42.16
CA ILE A 387 -8.99 -3.60 -41.81
C ILE A 387 -9.62 -2.41 -42.57
N PHE A 388 -8.82 -1.43 -43.00
CA PHE A 388 -9.27 -0.29 -43.79
C PHE A 388 -9.33 -0.57 -45.29
N THR A 389 -8.46 -1.46 -45.80
CA THR A 389 -8.31 -1.72 -47.23
C THR A 389 -9.31 -2.77 -47.73
N GLU A 390 -9.68 -3.73 -46.89
CA GLU A 390 -10.47 -4.90 -47.27
C GLU A 390 -11.98 -4.79 -46.92
N ASN A 391 -12.49 -3.56 -46.72
CA ASN A 391 -13.90 -3.28 -46.40
C ASN A 391 -14.46 -4.03 -45.17
N TYR A 392 -13.61 -4.41 -44.22
CA TYR A 392 -14.05 -5.04 -42.97
C TYR A 392 -14.70 -4.08 -41.98
N LEU A 393 -14.59 -2.76 -42.21
CA LEU A 393 -15.25 -1.74 -41.41
C LEU A 393 -16.59 -1.33 -42.03
N PRO A 394 -17.69 -1.33 -41.26
CA PRO A 394 -18.95 -0.78 -41.73
C PRO A 394 -18.83 0.74 -41.92
N GLN A 395 -19.50 1.30 -42.93
CA GLN A 395 -19.65 2.75 -43.05
C GLN A 395 -20.63 3.23 -41.98
N SER A 396 -20.13 3.88 -40.94
CA SER A 396 -20.93 4.36 -39.82
C SER A 396 -20.39 5.68 -39.27
N GLU A 397 -21.30 6.62 -38.96
CA GLU A 397 -20.97 7.88 -38.28
C GLU A 397 -20.45 7.66 -36.84
N HIS A 398 -20.64 6.46 -36.28
CA HIS A 398 -20.10 6.10 -34.99
C HIS A 398 -18.61 5.80 -35.02
N ILE A 399 -18.01 5.54 -36.20
CA ILE A 399 -16.59 5.21 -36.33
C ILE A 399 -15.79 6.48 -36.63
N LYS A 400 -14.71 6.68 -35.88
CA LYS A 400 -13.71 7.73 -36.09
C LYS A 400 -12.33 7.10 -36.17
N CYS A 401 -11.58 7.43 -37.22
CA CYS A 401 -10.21 6.95 -37.40
C CYS A 401 -9.22 8.05 -37.00
N CYS A 402 -8.25 7.66 -36.18
CA CYS A 402 -7.15 8.51 -35.75
C CYS A 402 -5.81 7.77 -35.94
N THR A 403 -4.73 8.54 -36.05
CA THR A 403 -3.38 8.00 -36.13
C THR A 403 -2.41 8.80 -35.26
N MET A 404 -1.38 8.16 -34.75
CA MET A 404 -0.29 8.85 -34.06
C MET A 404 0.64 9.47 -35.08
N SER A 405 0.85 10.79 -34.99
CA SER A 405 1.61 11.55 -35.96
C SER A 405 3.09 11.21 -35.92
N VAL A 406 3.67 11.14 -37.12
CA VAL A 406 5.06 10.79 -37.38
C VAL A 406 5.65 11.89 -38.25
N LEU A 407 6.85 12.37 -37.92
CA LEU A 407 7.59 13.30 -38.75
C LEU A 407 8.68 12.55 -39.52
N ASN A 408 8.69 12.71 -40.84
CA ASN A 408 9.80 12.30 -41.71
C ASN A 408 10.44 13.59 -42.29
N PRO A 409 11.59 14.03 -41.78
CA PRO A 409 12.23 15.30 -42.15
C PRO A 409 12.59 15.42 -43.64
N ASP A 410 12.92 14.31 -44.30
CA ASP A 410 13.52 14.34 -45.65
C ASP A 410 12.52 14.06 -46.78
N GLY A 411 11.29 13.65 -46.47
CA GLY A 411 10.26 13.32 -47.47
C GLY A 411 10.63 12.18 -48.43
N GLN A 412 11.85 11.65 -48.31
CA GLN A 412 12.36 10.50 -49.05
C GLN A 412 12.04 9.22 -48.26
N THR A 413 11.82 8.13 -48.97
CA THR A 413 11.54 6.79 -48.43
C THR A 413 12.72 6.15 -47.68
N ASN A 414 13.80 6.90 -47.45
CA ASN A 414 14.91 6.44 -46.62
C ASN A 414 14.49 6.62 -45.16
N ASN A 415 14.12 5.49 -44.55
CA ASN A 415 13.55 5.34 -43.20
C ASN A 415 14.50 5.73 -42.06
N ASP A 416 15.60 6.45 -42.29
CA ASP A 416 16.70 6.52 -41.30
C ASP A 416 16.44 7.51 -40.15
N ASP A 417 15.57 8.53 -40.30
CA ASP A 417 15.32 9.56 -39.27
C ASP A 417 13.81 9.81 -39.02
N ILE A 418 13.08 8.79 -38.58
CA ILE A 418 11.65 8.96 -38.25
C ILE A 418 11.49 9.38 -36.79
N VAL A 419 10.83 10.52 -36.56
CA VAL A 419 10.55 11.06 -35.22
C VAL A 419 9.08 10.85 -34.85
N PHE A 420 8.82 10.17 -33.74
CA PHE A 420 7.48 10.05 -33.17
C PHE A 420 7.11 11.31 -32.40
N LEU A 421 6.04 11.99 -32.81
CA LEU A 421 5.60 13.23 -32.17
C LEU A 421 4.61 12.98 -31.01
N TYR A 422 4.18 11.72 -30.81
CA TYR A 422 3.24 11.29 -29.77
C TYR A 422 1.90 12.04 -29.74
N ARG A 423 1.52 12.66 -30.86
CA ARG A 423 0.29 13.43 -31.01
C ARG A 423 -0.74 12.67 -31.83
N LEU A 424 -1.96 12.57 -31.31
CA LEU A 424 -3.08 11.96 -32.00
C LEU A 424 -3.68 12.94 -33.00
N VAL A 425 -3.78 12.52 -34.26
CA VAL A 425 -4.36 13.32 -35.35
C VAL A 425 -5.47 12.54 -36.06
N PRO A 426 -6.51 13.21 -36.62
CA PRO A 426 -7.50 12.54 -37.46
C PRO A 426 -6.85 11.90 -38.69
N GLY A 427 -7.32 10.71 -39.07
CA GLY A 427 -6.84 10.00 -40.26
C GLY A 427 -6.46 8.55 -39.99
N GLN A 428 -5.90 7.91 -41.01
CA GLN A 428 -5.44 6.52 -40.98
C GLN A 428 -3.94 6.49 -41.28
N ALA A 429 -3.20 5.60 -40.63
CA ALA A 429 -1.80 5.37 -41.00
C ALA A 429 -1.74 4.69 -42.39
N LEU A 430 -1.03 5.31 -43.33
CA LEU A 430 -0.87 4.80 -44.70
C LEU A 430 0.34 3.85 -44.85
N LEU A 431 1.31 3.88 -43.93
CA LEU A 431 2.57 3.15 -44.02
C LEU A 431 2.91 2.43 -42.70
N SER A 432 3.44 1.21 -42.81
CA SER A 432 3.97 0.44 -41.69
C SER A 432 5.46 0.77 -41.48
N PHE A 433 5.80 1.28 -40.29
CA PHE A 433 7.18 1.66 -39.96
C PHE A 433 7.92 0.57 -39.15
N GLY A 434 7.61 -0.70 -39.42
CA GLY A 434 8.17 -1.84 -38.70
C GLY A 434 9.70 -1.97 -38.84
N LEU A 435 10.24 -1.70 -40.03
CA LEU A 435 11.69 -1.71 -40.31
C LEU A 435 12.44 -0.66 -39.48
N HIS A 436 11.89 0.54 -39.34
CA HIS A 436 12.47 1.60 -38.50
C HIS A 436 12.48 1.22 -37.01
N CYS A 437 11.41 0.59 -36.53
CA CYS A 437 11.39 0.07 -35.15
C CYS A 437 12.49 -0.98 -34.92
N ALA A 438 12.78 -1.81 -35.91
CA ALA A 438 13.87 -2.79 -35.85
C ALA A 438 15.25 -2.11 -35.83
N GLN A 439 15.44 -1.02 -36.61
CA GLN A 439 16.67 -0.21 -36.54
C GLN A 439 16.88 0.42 -35.17
N LEU A 440 15.84 1.02 -34.57
CA LEU A 440 15.91 1.57 -33.21
C LEU A 440 16.25 0.51 -32.15
N ALA A 441 15.82 -0.73 -32.37
CA ALA A 441 16.18 -1.87 -31.52
C ALA A 441 17.60 -2.42 -31.79
N GLY A 442 18.37 -1.80 -32.69
CA GLY A 442 19.75 -2.17 -33.02
C GLY A 442 19.87 -3.27 -34.08
N MET A 443 18.84 -3.55 -34.87
CA MET A 443 18.91 -4.54 -35.95
C MET A 443 19.47 -3.94 -37.25
N TYR A 444 20.51 -4.58 -37.82
CA TYR A 444 21.10 -4.16 -39.09
C TYR A 444 20.21 -4.55 -40.30
N ILE A 445 19.73 -3.55 -41.05
CA ILE A 445 18.81 -3.74 -42.20
C ILE A 445 19.40 -4.66 -43.27
N THR A 446 20.72 -4.68 -43.46
CA THR A 446 21.39 -5.55 -44.45
C THR A 446 21.15 -7.04 -44.23
N LYS A 447 20.69 -7.47 -43.05
CA LYS A 447 20.28 -8.85 -42.75
C LYS A 447 18.77 -9.11 -42.86
N LEU A 448 17.95 -8.08 -43.13
CA LEU A 448 16.48 -8.15 -43.18
C LEU A 448 15.92 -8.16 -44.62
N TYR A 449 16.76 -8.03 -45.64
CA TYR A 449 16.33 -8.00 -47.03
C TYR A 449 15.96 -9.41 -47.53
N SER A 450 14.66 -9.68 -47.68
CA SER A 450 14.17 -10.83 -48.44
C SER A 450 13.69 -10.33 -49.81
N PRO A 451 14.32 -10.76 -50.93
CA PRO A 451 13.92 -10.31 -52.26
C PRO A 451 12.49 -10.77 -52.58
N GLY A 452 11.58 -9.82 -52.82
CA GLY A 452 10.20 -10.09 -53.28
C GLY A 452 9.07 -9.51 -52.43
N LYS A 453 9.34 -8.93 -51.25
CA LYS A 453 8.34 -8.15 -50.50
C LYS A 453 8.67 -6.66 -50.59
N SER A 454 7.77 -5.87 -51.18
CA SER A 454 7.76 -4.42 -50.97
C SER A 454 7.23 -4.16 -49.57
N TRP A 455 8.10 -3.62 -48.71
CA TRP A 455 7.77 -3.25 -47.34
C TRP A 455 7.29 -1.79 -47.26
#